data_AF-A0A1B6GVF0-F1
#
_entry.id   AF-A0A1B6GVF0-F1
#
_cell.length_a   1.000
_cell.length_b   1.000
_cell.length_c   1.000
_cell.angle_alpha   90.00
_cell.angle_beta   90.00
_cell.angle_gamma   90.00
#
_symmetry.space_group_name_H-M   'P 1'
#
loop_
_entity.id
_entity.type
_entity.pdbx_description
1 polymer ?
#
loop_
_entity_poly.entity_id
_entity_poly.type
_entity_poly.pdbx_seq_one_letter_code
_entity_poly.pdbx_strand_id
1 'polypeptide(L)'
;MDLQFQMNQLVSLAIGTPEVGAVNFNLLQRFLLEMLKMTDLDSATVTFSPEEVAKLGENTLKPVAVGGEKTDEEGTPPKKSGLHQCPIDPQKVDQLLEDLNQVKFDLEDLTSKVKTMEGATETVPFQEMRNSLSQVDGLQERIKKVEDTLESLKDLGTVEDKGTVGQRLDFLESTLGGHDEQLTKINGTLEEKLPYITEQFADLQQEMGLLNEKVNVKNISVFEHKSVLEKRISTAPDQTTSSINNIIARISSVQHDLDNLTMITNNLTEEQDQRQMVIDTLSEQIEVLKISKADKTNVEDILASKADMSQVHRKVSHDHFEIKIEGLS
;
A
#
# COMPACT_ATOMS: atom_id res chain seq x y z
N MET A 1 -51.04 16.78 5.67
CA MET A 1 -50.15 17.83 5.14
C MET A 1 -48.84 17.15 4.88
N ASP A 2 -48.47 17.03 3.62
CA ASP A 2 -47.22 16.37 3.23
C ASP A 2 -46.06 17.31 3.58
N LEU A 3 -45.07 16.80 4.31
CA LEU A 3 -43.89 17.58 4.64
C LEU A 3 -42.90 17.47 3.47
N GLN A 4 -42.55 18.62 2.90
CA GLN A 4 -41.53 18.75 1.87
C GLN A 4 -40.22 19.23 2.49
N PHE A 5 -39.15 18.47 2.29
CA PHE A 5 -37.80 18.86 2.68
C PHE A 5 -36.91 18.87 1.45
N GLN A 6 -36.05 19.88 1.34
CA GLN A 6 -34.97 19.87 0.36
C GLN A 6 -33.88 18.88 0.79
N MET A 7 -33.28 18.19 -0.17
CA MET A 7 -32.31 17.12 0.10
C MET A 7 -31.07 17.60 0.88
N ASN A 8 -30.64 18.84 0.64
CA ASN A 8 -29.58 19.51 1.41
C ASN A 8 -29.91 19.67 2.91
N GLN A 9 -31.17 19.98 3.23
CA GLN A 9 -31.66 20.13 4.59
C GLN A 9 -31.77 18.76 5.26
N LEU A 10 -32.19 17.73 4.52
CA LEU A 10 -32.28 16.36 5.03
C LEU A 10 -30.91 15.80 5.41
N VAL A 11 -29.89 16.02 4.58
CA VAL A 11 -28.51 15.62 4.87
C VAL A 11 -27.95 16.38 6.07
N SER A 12 -28.25 17.68 6.17
CA SER A 12 -27.81 18.50 7.31
C SER A 12 -28.49 18.06 8.61
N LEU A 13 -29.74 17.60 8.54
CA LEU A 13 -30.50 17.09 9.68
C LEU A 13 -30.05 15.66 10.08
N ALA A 14 -29.77 14.79 9.10
CA ALA A 14 -29.37 13.40 9.33
C ALA A 14 -27.98 13.25 9.96
N ILE A 15 -27.07 14.18 9.67
CA ILE A 15 -25.72 14.18 10.25
C ILE A 15 -25.73 14.73 11.69
N GLY A 16 -26.79 15.43 12.08
CA GLY A 16 -26.93 16.04 13.40
C GLY A 16 -25.98 17.21 13.63
N THR A 17 -26.23 18.01 14.67
CA THR A 17 -25.29 19.04 15.11
C THR A 17 -24.07 18.36 15.75
N PRO A 18 -22.84 18.61 15.28
CA PRO A 18 -21.66 17.93 15.80
C PRO A 18 -21.42 18.28 17.27
N GLU A 19 -21.45 17.29 18.16
CA GLU A 19 -20.95 17.41 19.53
C GLU A 19 -19.43 17.62 19.51
N VAL A 20 -18.94 18.56 20.33
CA VAL A 20 -17.52 18.89 20.41
C VAL A 20 -16.76 17.69 21.00
N GLY A 21 -16.05 16.94 20.15
CA GLY A 21 -15.14 15.86 20.58
C GLY A 21 -15.32 14.51 19.88
N ALA A 22 -16.43 14.30 19.16
CA ALA A 22 -16.60 13.14 18.30
C ALA A 22 -16.20 13.51 16.86
N VAL A 23 -15.38 12.65 16.23
CA VAL A 23 -14.98 12.55 14.81
C VAL A 23 -15.49 13.65 13.87
N ASN A 24 -14.59 14.26 13.09
CA ASN A 24 -14.86 15.42 12.22
C ASN A 24 -15.88 15.14 11.08
N PHE A 25 -17.17 15.04 11.42
CA PHE A 25 -18.28 14.83 10.48
C PHE A 25 -18.49 16.01 9.53
N ASN A 26 -17.79 17.15 9.74
CA ASN A 26 -17.77 18.26 8.79
C ASN A 26 -17.20 17.84 7.43
N LEU A 27 -16.23 16.92 7.41
CA LEU A 27 -15.67 16.44 6.14
C LEU A 27 -16.70 15.58 5.39
N LEU A 28 -17.39 14.70 6.12
CA LEU A 28 -18.45 13.87 5.55
C LEU A 28 -19.64 14.71 5.09
N GLN A 29 -20.03 15.73 5.87
CA GLN A 29 -21.09 16.67 5.50
C GLN A 29 -20.72 17.44 4.23
N ARG A 30 -19.50 17.98 4.14
CA ARG A 30 -19.02 18.68 2.93
C ARG A 30 -18.95 17.74 1.73
N PHE A 31 -18.44 16.54 1.93
CA PHE A 31 -18.36 15.52 0.88
C PHE A 31 -19.75 15.14 0.35
N LEU A 32 -20.71 14.86 1.23
CA LEU A 32 -22.07 14.50 0.84
C LEU A 32 -22.80 15.67 0.17
N LEU A 33 -22.62 16.90 0.65
CA LEU A 33 -23.14 18.10 -0.02
C LEU A 33 -22.52 18.30 -1.40
N GLU A 34 -21.24 17.98 -1.57
CA GLU A 34 -20.56 18.09 -2.86
C GLU A 34 -20.98 16.98 -3.83
N MET A 35 -21.19 15.74 -3.35
CA MET A 35 -21.77 14.67 -4.18
C MET A 35 -23.20 15.00 -4.63
N LEU A 36 -23.99 15.67 -3.78
CA LEU A 36 -25.33 16.15 -4.12
C LEU A 36 -25.31 17.22 -5.21
N LYS A 37 -24.32 18.11 -5.20
CA LYS A 37 -24.09 19.07 -6.29
C LYS A 37 -23.62 18.40 -7.57
N MET A 38 -22.73 17.41 -7.47
CA MET A 38 -22.24 16.66 -8.65
C MET A 38 -23.32 15.80 -9.31
N THR A 39 -24.43 15.54 -8.61
CA THR A 39 -25.55 14.74 -9.13
C THR A 39 -26.76 15.58 -9.55
N ASP A 40 -26.67 16.93 -9.50
CA ASP A 40 -27.77 17.88 -9.75
C ASP A 40 -29.05 17.59 -8.91
N LEU A 41 -28.87 16.95 -7.74
CA LEU A 41 -29.96 16.60 -6.81
C LEU A 41 -30.12 17.62 -5.68
N ASP A 42 -29.40 18.74 -5.76
CA ASP A 42 -29.39 19.82 -4.77
C ASP A 42 -30.77 20.47 -4.57
N SER A 43 -31.58 20.53 -5.64
CA SER A 43 -32.94 21.06 -5.65
C SER A 43 -34.04 20.00 -5.51
N ALA A 44 -33.66 18.71 -5.40
CA ALA A 44 -34.62 17.63 -5.26
C ALA A 44 -35.38 17.76 -3.93
N THR A 45 -36.71 17.82 -4.02
CA THR A 45 -37.61 17.94 -2.86
C THR A 45 -38.20 16.57 -2.56
N VAL A 46 -37.98 16.07 -1.35
CA VAL A 46 -38.53 14.79 -0.89
C VAL A 46 -39.82 15.08 -0.12
N THR A 47 -40.93 14.49 -0.56
CA THR A 47 -42.23 14.54 0.12
C THR A 47 -42.39 13.31 1.01
N PHE A 48 -42.59 13.51 2.31
CA PHE A 48 -42.88 12.41 3.23
C PHE A 48 -44.39 12.30 3.48
N SER A 49 -44.90 11.08 3.40
CA SER A 49 -46.28 10.78 3.82
C SER A 49 -46.36 10.80 5.35
N PRO A 50 -47.46 11.32 5.95
CA PRO A 50 -47.62 11.38 7.41
C PRO A 50 -47.52 10.02 8.12
N GLU A 51 -47.74 8.89 7.43
CA GLU A 51 -47.54 7.54 7.98
C GLU A 51 -46.06 7.14 8.15
N GLU A 52 -45.16 7.71 7.36
CA GLU A 52 -43.71 7.43 7.39
C GLU A 52 -43.01 8.21 8.50
N VAL A 53 -43.46 9.45 8.74
CA VAL A 53 -42.95 10.33 9.80
C VAL A 53 -43.33 9.80 11.19
N ALA A 54 -44.50 9.14 11.33
CA ALA A 54 -44.94 8.55 12.59
C ALA A 54 -44.09 7.35 13.07
N LYS A 55 -43.28 6.75 12.19
CA LYS A 55 -42.37 5.63 12.51
C LYS A 55 -40.97 6.09 12.93
N LEU A 56 -40.64 7.37 12.75
CA LEU A 56 -39.37 7.96 13.12
C LEU A 56 -39.56 8.66 14.46
N GLY A 57 -39.06 8.02 15.53
CA GLY A 57 -39.32 8.36 16.92
C GLY A 57 -39.12 9.84 17.28
N GLU A 58 -39.91 10.27 18.27
CA GLU A 58 -39.94 11.59 18.89
C GLU A 58 -38.56 12.14 19.24
N ASN A 59 -37.83 12.75 18.31
CA ASN A 59 -36.80 13.73 18.63
C ASN A 59 -36.61 14.68 17.44
N THR A 60 -36.96 15.94 17.67
CA THR A 60 -36.56 17.14 16.92
C THR A 60 -37.14 17.35 15.52
N LEU A 61 -38.43 17.66 15.44
CA LEU A 61 -38.99 18.44 14.32
C LEU A 61 -39.89 19.56 14.86
N LYS A 62 -39.32 20.75 15.06
CA LYS A 62 -40.09 22.01 15.04
C LYS A 62 -39.90 22.65 13.67
N PRO A 63 -40.96 22.86 12.88
CA PRO A 63 -40.85 23.57 11.61
C PRO A 63 -40.68 25.07 11.87
N VAL A 64 -39.66 25.69 11.25
CA VAL A 64 -39.56 27.14 11.15
C VAL A 64 -40.48 27.57 10.00
N ALA A 65 -41.50 28.34 10.35
CA ALA A 65 -42.47 28.89 9.42
C ALA A 65 -41.83 29.92 8.48
N VAL A 66 -42.08 29.77 7.19
CA VAL A 66 -41.95 30.84 6.20
C VAL A 66 -43.31 31.49 6.02
N GLY A 67 -43.40 32.78 6.34
CA GLY A 67 -44.42 33.74 5.88
C GLY A 67 -43.67 35.06 5.68
N GLY A 68 -43.81 35.81 4.60
CA GLY A 68 -45.05 36.22 3.94
C GLY A 68 -45.21 37.73 4.17
N GLU A 69 -44.92 38.52 3.13
CA GLU A 69 -45.29 39.91 2.83
C GLU A 69 -45.64 40.91 3.96
N LYS A 70 -45.04 42.12 3.87
CA LYS A 70 -45.79 43.39 3.91
C LYS A 70 -45.15 44.47 3.03
N THR A 71 -46.03 45.15 2.29
CA THR A 71 -45.88 46.33 1.45
C THR A 71 -45.90 47.65 2.25
N ASP A 72 -45.69 48.76 1.52
CA ASP A 72 -45.97 50.19 1.81
C ASP A 72 -44.75 50.96 2.38
N GLU A 73 -44.26 52.12 1.89
CA GLU A 73 -44.84 53.21 1.07
C GLU A 73 -43.79 53.98 0.23
N GLU A 74 -44.26 54.47 -0.93
CA GLU A 74 -44.13 55.79 -1.58
C GLU A 74 -42.92 56.75 -1.32
N GLY A 75 -42.30 57.22 -2.42
CA GLY A 75 -41.38 58.37 -2.43
C GLY A 75 -40.64 58.58 -3.77
N THR A 76 -41.18 59.42 -4.65
CA THR A 76 -40.68 59.79 -6.00
C THR A 76 -39.38 60.67 -5.99
N PRO A 77 -38.74 60.99 -7.15
CA PRO A 77 -37.39 60.58 -7.57
C PRO A 77 -36.29 61.66 -7.39
N PRO A 78 -34.99 61.34 -7.67
CA PRO A 78 -34.27 62.14 -8.66
C PRO A 78 -33.30 61.37 -9.58
N LYS A 79 -32.85 62.11 -10.60
CA LYS A 79 -32.16 61.73 -11.84
C LYS A 79 -30.67 61.35 -11.69
N LYS A 80 -30.25 60.44 -12.60
CA LYS A 80 -28.96 60.31 -13.31
C LYS A 80 -27.69 60.01 -12.51
N SER A 81 -27.12 58.83 -12.75
CA SER A 81 -25.71 58.66 -13.14
C SER A 81 -25.55 57.33 -13.87
N GLY A 82 -24.98 57.38 -15.07
CA GLY A 82 -24.78 56.21 -15.92
C GLY A 82 -23.71 55.29 -15.34
N LEU A 83 -23.97 53.99 -15.39
CA LEU A 83 -22.92 52.98 -15.41
C LEU A 83 -23.11 52.13 -16.66
N HIS A 84 -22.01 52.02 -17.39
CA HIS A 84 -21.85 51.27 -18.62
C HIS A 84 -22.37 49.83 -18.46
N GLN A 85 -23.36 49.45 -19.27
CA GLN A 85 -23.50 48.06 -19.70
C GLN A 85 -22.29 47.74 -20.57
N CYS A 86 -21.31 47.04 -20.01
CA CYS A 86 -20.32 46.33 -20.84
C CYS A 86 -21.08 45.23 -21.59
N PRO A 87 -21.06 45.20 -22.93
CA PRO A 87 -21.51 44.03 -23.67
C PRO A 87 -20.57 42.89 -23.26
N ILE A 88 -21.11 41.81 -22.71
CA ILE A 88 -20.36 40.56 -22.54
C ILE A 88 -20.09 40.08 -23.96
N ASP A 89 -18.86 40.26 -24.41
CA ASP A 89 -18.39 39.84 -25.73
C ASP A 89 -18.36 38.30 -25.77
N PRO A 90 -19.19 37.65 -26.60
CA PRO A 90 -19.27 36.18 -26.66
C PRO A 90 -17.90 35.54 -26.94
N GLN A 91 -17.00 36.24 -27.64
CA GLN A 91 -15.64 35.75 -27.90
C GLN A 91 -14.78 35.58 -26.64
N LYS A 92 -15.04 36.37 -25.58
CA LYS A 92 -14.31 36.22 -24.30
C LYS A 92 -14.82 35.04 -23.49
N VAL A 93 -16.09 34.66 -23.67
CA VAL A 93 -16.68 33.49 -23.02
C VAL A 93 -16.14 32.22 -23.68
N ASP A 94 -16.03 32.22 -25.02
CA ASP A 94 -15.40 31.12 -25.76
C ASP A 94 -13.92 30.95 -25.39
N GLN A 95 -13.17 32.06 -25.27
CA GLN A 95 -11.79 32.00 -24.78
C GLN A 95 -11.69 31.47 -23.35
N LEU A 96 -12.62 31.84 -22.45
CA LEU A 96 -12.64 31.33 -21.08
C LEU A 96 -12.95 29.83 -21.02
N LEU A 97 -13.79 29.34 -21.95
CA LEU A 97 -14.13 27.94 -22.08
C LEU A 97 -12.93 27.13 -22.58
N GLU A 98 -12.16 27.69 -23.51
CA GLU A 98 -10.93 27.10 -24.02
C GLU A 98 -9.82 27.09 -22.96
N ASP A 99 -9.67 28.17 -22.18
CA ASP A 99 -8.75 28.25 -21.05
C ASP A 99 -9.13 27.24 -19.94
N LEU A 100 -10.43 27.05 -19.65
CA LEU A 100 -10.90 26.05 -18.70
C LEU A 100 -10.63 24.62 -19.18
N ASN A 101 -10.80 24.36 -20.48
CA ASN A 101 -10.46 23.06 -21.06
C ASN A 101 -8.96 22.79 -21.02
N GLN A 102 -8.13 23.81 -21.23
CA GLN A 102 -6.68 23.69 -21.11
C GLN A 102 -6.26 23.40 -19.66
N VAL A 103 -6.83 24.10 -18.67
CA VAL A 103 -6.57 23.84 -17.25
C VAL A 103 -6.99 22.44 -16.83
N LYS A 104 -8.12 21.94 -17.36
CA LYS A 104 -8.55 20.55 -17.14
C LYS A 104 -7.53 19.55 -17.68
N PHE A 105 -7.05 19.77 -18.90
CA PHE A 105 -6.04 18.91 -19.52
C PHE A 105 -4.71 18.93 -18.73
N ASP A 106 -4.28 20.11 -18.29
CA ASP A 106 -3.05 20.29 -17.50
C ASP A 106 -3.18 19.60 -16.12
N LEU A 107 -4.37 19.63 -15.50
CA LEU A 107 -4.65 18.92 -14.24
C LEU A 107 -4.64 17.40 -14.44
N GLU A 108 -5.10 16.91 -15.59
CA GLU A 108 -5.14 15.49 -15.93
C GLU A 108 -3.74 14.94 -16.26
N ASP A 109 -2.88 15.72 -16.94
CA ASP A 109 -1.45 15.43 -17.13
C ASP A 109 -0.69 15.46 -15.81
N LEU A 110 -0.97 16.45 -14.94
CA LEU A 110 -0.36 16.53 -13.61
C LEU A 110 -0.79 15.35 -12.73
N THR A 111 -2.07 14.96 -12.77
CA THR A 111 -2.58 13.78 -12.05
C THR A 111 -1.92 12.50 -12.55
N SER A 112 -1.72 12.38 -13.87
CA SER A 112 -1.03 11.25 -14.47
C SER A 112 0.43 11.19 -14.03
N LYS A 113 1.15 12.33 -14.02
CA LYS A 113 2.53 12.43 -13.53
C LYS A 113 2.64 12.14 -12.04
N VAL A 114 1.73 12.63 -11.21
CA VAL A 114 1.70 12.31 -9.77
C VAL A 114 1.50 10.81 -9.56
N LYS A 115 0.64 10.16 -10.36
CA LYS A 115 0.41 8.72 -10.30
C LYS A 115 1.62 7.91 -10.77
N THR A 116 2.34 8.38 -11.78
CA THR A 116 3.62 7.77 -12.22
C THR A 116 4.72 7.99 -11.19
N MET A 117 4.72 9.13 -10.50
CA MET A 117 5.66 9.46 -9.42
C MET A 117 5.34 8.70 -8.13
N GLU A 118 4.07 8.39 -7.87
CA GLU A 118 3.59 7.53 -6.78
C GLU A 118 4.03 6.07 -6.99
N GLY A 119 4.02 5.58 -8.24
CA GLY A 119 4.64 4.31 -8.62
C GLY A 119 6.18 4.31 -8.53
N ALA A 120 6.83 5.47 -8.64
CA ALA A 120 8.27 5.62 -8.43
C ALA A 120 8.67 5.84 -6.95
N THR A 121 7.71 6.15 -6.07
CA THR A 121 7.89 6.12 -4.60
C THR A 121 7.76 4.73 -3.98
N GLU A 122 7.40 3.71 -4.78
CA GLU A 122 7.67 2.29 -4.48
C GLU A 122 9.15 1.92 -4.72
N THR A 123 10.04 2.89 -4.78
CA THR A 123 11.49 2.63 -4.72
C THR A 123 11.91 2.38 -3.27
N VAL A 124 12.77 1.38 -3.11
CA VAL A 124 13.72 1.00 -2.04
C VAL A 124 13.43 1.43 -0.58
N PRO A 125 13.36 2.72 -0.19
CA PRO A 125 13.10 3.14 1.20
C PRO A 125 11.84 2.56 1.87
N PHE A 126 10.75 2.32 1.14
CA PHE A 126 9.53 1.71 1.72
C PHE A 126 9.68 0.20 1.96
N GLN A 127 10.50 -0.49 1.17
CA GLN A 127 10.77 -1.91 1.35
C GLN A 127 11.64 -2.15 2.59
N GLU A 128 12.64 -1.30 2.83
CA GLU A 128 13.42 -1.31 4.08
C GLU A 128 12.56 -0.98 5.31
N MET A 129 11.67 0.02 5.21
CA MET A 129 10.72 0.33 6.29
C MET A 129 9.77 -0.84 6.59
N ARG A 130 9.32 -1.56 5.55
CA ARG A 130 8.49 -2.76 5.69
C ARG A 130 9.25 -3.93 6.32
N ASN A 131 10.53 -4.09 5.96
CA ASN A 131 11.42 -5.07 6.58
C ASN A 131 11.70 -4.74 8.06
N SER A 132 11.82 -3.46 8.41
CA SER A 132 11.90 -3.00 9.81
C SER A 132 10.59 -3.22 10.58
N LEU A 133 9.42 -3.03 9.95
CA LEU A 133 8.13 -3.37 10.56
C LEU A 133 8.01 -4.87 10.86
N SER A 134 8.48 -5.74 9.96
CA SER A 134 8.53 -7.19 10.18
C SER A 134 9.40 -7.58 11.38
N GLN A 135 10.49 -6.85 11.65
CA GLN A 135 11.29 -7.02 12.87
C GLN A 135 10.52 -6.61 14.13
N VAL A 136 9.62 -5.62 14.05
CA VAL A 136 8.77 -5.19 15.17
C VAL A 136 7.72 -6.26 15.50
N ASP A 137 7.14 -6.94 14.50
CA ASP A 137 6.23 -8.07 14.73
C ASP A 137 6.96 -9.23 15.44
N GLY A 138 8.19 -9.54 15.03
CA GLY A 138 9.03 -10.53 15.71
C GLY A 138 9.41 -10.14 17.15
N LEU A 139 9.55 -8.83 17.43
CA LEU A 139 9.75 -8.33 18.80
C LEU A 139 8.48 -8.47 19.65
N GLN A 140 7.29 -8.23 19.08
CA GLN A 140 6.01 -8.45 19.78
C GLN A 140 5.83 -9.92 20.18
N GLU A 141 6.19 -10.87 19.31
CA GLU A 141 6.12 -12.29 19.62
C GLU A 141 7.10 -12.69 20.73
N ARG A 142 8.29 -12.11 20.74
CA ARG A 142 9.28 -12.28 21.83
C ARG A 142 8.80 -11.68 23.15
N ILE A 143 8.15 -10.51 23.13
CA ILE A 143 7.54 -9.88 24.31
C ILE A 143 6.44 -10.78 24.87
N LYS A 144 5.55 -11.29 24.02
CA LYS A 144 4.50 -12.23 24.43
C LYS A 144 5.06 -13.49 25.08
N LYS A 145 6.16 -14.02 24.54
CA LYS A 145 6.85 -15.19 25.11
C LYS A 145 7.44 -14.89 26.49
N VAL A 146 7.92 -13.67 26.71
CA VAL A 146 8.38 -13.21 28.03
C VAL A 146 7.21 -13.09 29.00
N GLU A 147 6.07 -12.53 28.57
CA GLU A 147 4.85 -12.44 29.37
C GLU A 147 4.35 -13.83 29.82
N ASP A 148 4.34 -14.82 28.92
CA ASP A 148 3.95 -16.20 29.24
C ASP A 148 4.91 -16.86 30.25
N THR A 149 6.23 -16.58 30.15
CA THR A 149 7.19 -17.06 31.14
C THR A 149 7.05 -16.36 32.49
N LEU A 150 6.69 -15.08 32.50
CA LEU A 150 6.46 -14.30 33.72
C LEU A 150 5.21 -14.79 34.46
N GLU A 151 4.16 -15.15 33.72
CA GLU A 151 2.94 -15.75 34.28
C GLU A 151 3.23 -17.16 34.82
N SER A 152 4.02 -17.95 34.10
CA SER A 152 4.48 -19.28 34.57
C SER A 152 5.34 -19.21 35.83
N LEU A 153 6.10 -18.13 36.02
CA LEU A 153 6.93 -17.87 37.21
C LEU A 153 6.10 -17.42 38.43
N LYS A 154 4.90 -16.89 38.20
CA LYS A 154 3.98 -16.43 39.25
C LYS A 154 3.28 -17.60 39.94
N ASP A 155 3.01 -18.68 39.19
CA ASP A 155 2.35 -19.89 39.69
C ASP A 155 3.25 -20.78 40.57
N LEU A 156 4.56 -20.54 40.59
CA LEU A 156 5.53 -21.28 41.41
C LEU A 156 5.91 -20.57 42.72
N GLY A 157 5.12 -19.56 43.11
CA GLY A 157 5.38 -18.67 44.24
C GLY A 157 4.96 -19.19 45.61
N THR A 158 5.28 -20.44 46.01
CA THR A 158 5.26 -20.86 47.43
C THR A 158 6.21 -22.04 47.71
N VAL A 159 7.53 -21.91 47.53
CA VAL A 159 8.48 -22.77 48.28
C VAL A 159 9.75 -21.99 48.61
N GLU A 160 9.98 -21.79 49.91
CA GLU A 160 11.21 -21.28 50.50
C GLU A 160 12.32 -22.34 50.36
N ASP A 161 13.10 -22.31 49.27
CA ASP A 161 14.39 -22.99 49.25
C ASP A 161 15.47 -22.11 48.60
N LYS A 162 16.56 -21.89 49.34
CA LYS A 162 17.69 -21.01 48.97
C LYS A 162 18.47 -21.52 47.76
N GLY A 163 18.31 -22.79 47.37
CA GLY A 163 18.85 -23.35 46.13
C GLY A 163 18.21 -22.78 44.85
N THR A 164 16.92 -22.45 44.91
CA THR A 164 16.13 -21.94 43.76
C THR A 164 16.50 -20.51 43.40
N VAL A 165 16.88 -19.69 44.39
CA VAL A 165 17.24 -18.28 44.16
C VAL A 165 18.57 -18.14 43.42
N GLY A 166 19.54 -19.02 43.69
CA GLY A 166 20.81 -19.07 42.95
C GLY A 166 20.60 -19.42 41.47
N GLN A 167 19.79 -20.44 41.20
CA GLN A 167 19.43 -20.82 39.82
C GLN A 167 18.66 -19.70 39.09
N ARG A 168 17.80 -18.96 39.80
CA ARG A 168 17.12 -17.78 39.25
C ARG A 168 18.10 -16.64 38.95
N LEU A 169 19.13 -16.46 39.76
CA LEU A 169 20.16 -15.44 39.55
C LEU A 169 21.05 -15.81 38.35
N ASP A 170 21.48 -17.07 38.25
CA ASP A 170 22.28 -17.57 37.13
C ASP A 170 21.51 -17.45 35.79
N PHE A 171 20.21 -17.77 35.81
CA PHE A 171 19.35 -17.60 34.64
C PHE A 171 19.18 -16.12 34.26
N LEU A 172 18.98 -15.24 35.24
CA LEU A 172 18.89 -13.80 35.01
C LEU A 172 20.20 -13.24 34.45
N GLU A 173 21.35 -13.64 34.98
CA GLU A 173 22.67 -13.21 34.53
C GLU A 173 22.97 -13.69 33.11
N SER A 174 22.63 -14.95 32.80
CA SER A 174 22.76 -15.51 31.45
C SER A 174 21.84 -14.81 30.44
N THR A 175 20.61 -14.47 30.85
CA THR A 175 19.65 -13.73 30.02
C THR A 175 20.10 -12.28 29.80
N LEU A 176 20.59 -11.60 30.84
CA LEU A 176 21.10 -10.23 30.74
C LEU A 176 22.34 -10.19 29.83
N GLY A 177 23.26 -11.13 29.98
CA GLY A 177 24.44 -11.25 29.12
C GLY A 177 24.06 -11.49 27.66
N GLY A 178 23.05 -12.33 27.40
CA GLY A 178 22.52 -12.53 26.05
C GLY A 178 21.89 -11.26 25.45
N HIS A 179 21.20 -10.46 26.26
CA HIS A 179 20.67 -9.17 25.81
C HIS A 179 21.76 -8.13 25.55
N ASP A 180 22.81 -8.10 26.36
CA ASP A 180 23.98 -7.21 26.17
C ASP A 180 24.72 -7.53 24.87
N GLU A 181 24.87 -8.81 24.55
CA GLU A 181 25.46 -9.25 23.28
C GLU A 181 24.56 -8.87 22.07
N GLN A 182 23.23 -8.96 22.22
CA GLN A 182 22.29 -8.52 21.19
C GLN A 182 22.32 -6.99 20.99
N LEU A 183 22.36 -6.22 22.08
CA LEU A 183 22.50 -4.76 22.03
C LEU A 183 23.81 -4.35 21.35
N THR A 184 24.90 -5.06 21.65
CA THR A 184 26.20 -4.84 21.01
C THR A 184 26.12 -5.10 19.50
N LYS A 185 25.46 -6.17 19.06
CA LYS A 185 25.26 -6.48 17.63
C LYS A 185 24.40 -5.43 16.92
N ILE A 186 23.30 -5.00 17.54
CA ILE A 186 22.44 -3.94 16.99
C ILE A 186 23.22 -2.63 16.89
N ASN A 187 23.97 -2.26 17.92
CA ASN A 187 24.75 -1.03 17.93
C ASN A 187 25.86 -1.06 16.87
N GLY A 188 26.56 -2.19 16.69
CA GLY A 188 27.53 -2.36 15.61
C GLY A 188 26.89 -2.27 14.22
N THR A 189 25.69 -2.84 14.03
CA THR A 189 24.95 -2.72 12.77
C THR A 189 24.53 -1.28 12.49
N LEU A 190 24.09 -0.55 13.52
CA LEU A 190 23.75 0.87 13.39
C LEU A 190 24.98 1.71 13.07
N GLU A 191 26.10 1.48 13.74
CA GLU A 191 27.38 2.16 13.47
C GLU A 191 27.86 1.92 12.04
N GLU A 192 27.66 0.73 11.47
CA GLU A 192 27.99 0.42 10.08
C GLU A 192 27.06 1.11 9.07
N LYS A 193 25.75 1.19 9.36
CA LYS A 193 24.75 1.75 8.42
C LYS A 193 24.61 3.27 8.50
N LEU A 194 24.88 3.90 9.64
CA LEU A 194 24.81 5.34 9.83
C LEU A 194 25.63 6.15 8.79
N PRO A 195 26.89 5.79 8.45
CA PRO A 195 27.66 6.53 7.45
C PRO A 195 27.06 6.43 6.05
N TYR A 196 26.50 5.27 5.66
CA TYR A 196 25.85 5.10 4.36
C TYR A 196 24.60 5.98 4.23
N ILE A 197 23.77 6.04 5.27
CA ILE A 197 22.60 6.92 5.30
C ILE A 197 23.01 8.38 5.26
N THR A 198 24.09 8.74 5.98
CA THR A 198 24.61 10.11 6.00
C THR A 198 25.13 10.55 4.63
N GLU A 199 25.83 9.65 3.92
CA GLU A 199 26.31 9.89 2.55
C GLU A 199 25.14 10.03 1.56
N GLN A 200 24.16 9.12 1.60
CA GLN A 200 22.96 9.22 0.76
C GLN A 200 22.16 10.51 1.02
N PHE A 201 22.09 10.96 2.27
CA PHE A 201 21.45 12.23 2.61
C PHE A 201 22.23 13.44 2.09
N ALA A 202 23.57 13.38 2.07
CA ALA A 202 24.41 14.42 1.49
C ALA A 202 24.23 14.50 -0.03
N ASP A 203 24.18 13.36 -0.72
CA ASP A 203 23.94 13.30 -2.16
C ASP A 203 22.56 13.85 -2.54
N LEU A 204 21.51 13.47 -1.80
CA LEU A 204 20.16 14.01 -1.99
C LEU A 204 20.09 15.53 -1.75
N GLN A 205 20.80 16.04 -0.73
CA GLN A 205 20.90 17.49 -0.52
C GLN A 205 21.61 18.19 -1.69
N GLN A 206 22.65 17.59 -2.24
CA GLN A 206 23.35 18.12 -3.41
C GLN A 206 22.44 18.13 -4.64
N GLU A 207 21.71 17.05 -4.91
CA GLU A 207 20.74 16.99 -6.00
C GLU A 207 19.61 18.02 -5.82
N MET A 208 19.11 18.20 -4.60
CA MET A 208 18.12 19.23 -4.29
C MET A 208 18.67 20.65 -4.52
N GLY A 209 19.94 20.88 -4.19
CA GLY A 209 20.66 22.13 -4.48
C GLY A 209 20.76 22.40 -5.99
N LEU A 210 21.17 21.39 -6.77
CA LEU A 210 21.25 21.47 -8.23
C LEU A 210 19.87 21.67 -8.88
N LEU A 211 18.83 21.02 -8.36
CA LEU A 211 17.46 21.18 -8.83
C LEU A 211 16.93 22.59 -8.53
N ASN A 212 17.20 23.12 -7.34
CA ASN A 212 16.83 24.47 -6.96
C ASN A 212 17.54 25.53 -7.81
N GLU A 213 18.83 25.33 -8.12
CA GLU A 213 19.57 26.16 -9.07
C GLU A 213 18.95 26.09 -10.47
N LYS A 214 18.62 24.88 -10.96
CA LYS A 214 18.02 24.68 -12.28
C LYS A 214 16.62 25.29 -12.39
N VAL A 215 15.82 25.25 -11.32
CA VAL A 215 14.51 25.91 -11.23
C VAL A 215 14.67 27.44 -11.22
N ASN A 216 15.66 27.97 -10.49
CA ASN A 216 15.93 29.40 -10.43
C ASN A 216 16.47 29.94 -11.78
N VAL A 217 17.34 29.20 -12.46
CA VAL A 217 17.81 29.51 -13.82
C VAL A 217 16.64 29.50 -14.81
N LYS A 218 15.70 28.55 -14.67
CA LYS A 218 14.49 28.52 -15.51
C LYS A 218 13.60 29.74 -15.25
N ASN A 219 13.45 30.19 -14.00
CA ASN A 219 12.71 31.42 -13.67
C ASN A 219 13.39 32.70 -14.20
N ILE A 220 14.72 32.79 -14.17
CA ILE A 220 15.47 33.91 -14.78
C ILE A 220 15.29 33.89 -16.31
N SER A 221 15.33 32.69 -16.93
CA SER A 221 15.07 32.56 -18.37
C SER A 221 13.65 32.99 -18.75
N VAL A 222 12.64 32.77 -17.90
CA VAL A 222 11.25 33.22 -18.15
C VAL A 222 11.14 34.75 -18.18
N PHE A 223 11.95 35.47 -17.40
CA PHE A 223 11.98 36.94 -17.41
C PHE A 223 12.68 37.51 -18.65
N GLU A 224 13.77 36.89 -19.13
CA GLU A 224 14.41 37.31 -20.39
C GLU A 224 13.56 36.98 -21.62
N HIS A 225 12.85 35.84 -21.60
CA HIS A 225 12.00 35.40 -22.71
C HIS A 225 10.75 36.27 -22.92
N LYS A 226 10.24 36.96 -21.89
CA LYS A 226 9.07 37.86 -22.06
C LYS A 226 9.39 39.10 -22.90
N SER A 227 10.61 39.66 -22.80
CA SER A 227 11.02 40.78 -23.66
C SER A 227 11.34 40.38 -25.10
N VAL A 228 11.69 39.10 -25.30
CA VAL A 228 12.02 38.55 -26.62
C VAL A 228 10.76 38.10 -27.38
N LEU A 229 9.69 37.71 -26.66
CA LEU A 229 8.46 37.24 -27.28
C LEU A 229 7.68 38.34 -28.01
N GLU A 230 7.73 39.60 -27.54
CA GLU A 230 7.17 40.75 -28.28
C GLU A 230 7.94 41.06 -29.58
N LYS A 231 9.21 40.63 -29.68
CA LYS A 231 10.06 40.85 -30.86
C LYS A 231 10.11 39.66 -31.83
N ARG A 232 9.55 38.49 -31.47
CA ARG A 232 9.58 37.25 -32.26
C ARG A 232 8.26 36.83 -32.92
N ILE A 233 7.21 37.65 -32.85
CA ILE A 233 6.00 37.42 -33.67
C ILE A 233 6.29 37.56 -35.19
N SER A 234 7.51 37.94 -35.57
CA SER A 234 7.94 38.02 -36.98
C SER A 234 8.77 36.84 -37.52
N THR A 235 8.96 35.71 -36.81
CA THR A 235 9.77 34.58 -37.35
C THR A 235 9.08 33.20 -37.27
N ALA A 236 8.42 32.85 -38.38
CA ALA A 236 8.14 31.54 -39.03
C ALA A 236 7.71 30.27 -38.24
N PRO A 237 6.69 29.51 -38.72
CA PRO A 237 6.11 28.30 -38.10
C PRO A 237 6.93 26.98 -38.18
N ASP A 238 8.12 26.97 -38.77
CA ASP A 238 8.87 25.73 -39.08
C ASP A 238 9.58 25.06 -37.90
N GLN A 239 9.83 25.79 -36.81
CA GLN A 239 10.60 25.23 -35.68
C GLN A 239 9.74 24.34 -34.77
N THR A 240 8.47 24.72 -34.57
CA THR A 240 7.50 23.97 -33.76
C THR A 240 7.13 22.63 -34.39
N THR A 241 6.93 22.59 -35.70
CA THR A 241 6.64 21.36 -36.46
C THR A 241 7.81 20.38 -36.43
N SER A 242 9.04 20.86 -36.49
CA SER A 242 10.24 20.02 -36.35
C SER A 242 10.35 19.37 -34.96
N SER A 243 10.06 20.12 -33.89
CA SER A 243 10.05 19.57 -32.52
C SER A 243 8.97 18.50 -32.33
N ILE A 244 7.78 18.70 -32.89
CA ILE A 244 6.67 17.72 -32.85
C ILE A 244 7.06 16.43 -33.56
N ASN A 245 7.64 16.52 -34.76
CA ASN A 245 8.09 15.34 -35.51
C ASN A 245 9.15 14.51 -34.77
N ASN A 246 10.06 15.18 -34.05
CA ASN A 246 11.05 14.49 -33.20
C ASN A 246 10.41 13.75 -32.03
N ILE A 247 9.39 14.33 -31.40
CA ILE A 247 8.65 13.67 -30.31
C ILE A 247 7.89 12.46 -30.84
N ILE A 248 7.23 12.59 -32.00
CA ILE A 248 6.53 11.47 -32.65
C ILE A 248 7.50 10.33 -32.98
N ALA A 249 8.69 10.64 -33.50
CA ALA A 249 9.72 9.64 -33.78
C ALA A 249 10.19 8.92 -32.51
N ARG A 250 10.38 9.66 -31.40
CA ARG A 250 10.76 9.08 -30.10
C ARG A 250 9.65 8.21 -29.52
N ILE A 251 8.39 8.64 -29.59
CA ILE A 251 7.24 7.85 -29.16
C ILE A 251 7.15 6.55 -29.97
N SER A 252 7.34 6.63 -31.29
CA SER A 252 7.33 5.45 -32.16
C SER A 252 8.46 4.48 -31.81
N SER A 253 9.64 4.98 -31.47
CA SER A 253 10.76 4.16 -30.99
C SER A 253 10.43 3.46 -29.66
N VAL A 254 9.89 4.18 -28.69
CA VAL A 254 9.51 3.61 -27.38
C VAL A 254 8.40 2.57 -27.55
N GLN A 255 7.44 2.80 -28.45
CA GLN A 255 6.40 1.83 -28.78
C GLN A 255 7.01 0.54 -29.34
N HIS A 256 7.97 0.64 -30.27
CA HIS A 256 8.67 -0.52 -30.79
C HIS A 256 9.45 -1.28 -29.71
N ASP A 257 10.12 -0.57 -28.81
CA ASP A 257 10.84 -1.17 -27.69
C ASP A 257 9.89 -1.89 -26.71
N LEU A 258 8.70 -1.33 -26.46
CA LEU A 258 7.65 -1.96 -25.65
C LEU A 258 7.13 -3.25 -26.30
N ASP A 259 6.94 -3.27 -27.62
CA ASP A 259 6.55 -4.47 -28.35
C ASP A 259 7.63 -5.55 -28.27
N ASN A 260 8.89 -5.17 -28.45
CA ASN A 260 10.04 -6.07 -28.31
C ASN A 260 10.15 -6.62 -26.89
N LEU A 261 9.99 -5.77 -25.87
CA LEU A 261 10.02 -6.18 -24.47
C LEU A 261 8.87 -7.15 -24.17
N THR A 262 7.67 -6.86 -24.65
CA THR A 262 6.49 -7.74 -24.51
C THR A 262 6.75 -9.11 -25.12
N MET A 263 7.37 -9.15 -26.30
CA MET A 263 7.75 -10.41 -26.95
C MET A 263 8.78 -11.19 -26.13
N ILE A 264 9.81 -10.53 -25.61
CA ILE A 264 10.83 -11.16 -24.76
C ILE A 264 10.21 -11.69 -23.46
N THR A 265 9.32 -10.93 -22.83
CA THR A 265 8.60 -11.36 -21.62
C THR A 265 7.78 -12.62 -21.90
N ASN A 266 7.03 -12.66 -22.99
CA ASN A 266 6.25 -13.85 -23.35
C ASN A 266 7.14 -15.08 -23.56
N ASN A 267 8.26 -14.93 -24.26
CA ASN A 267 9.22 -16.03 -24.45
C ASN A 267 9.82 -16.52 -23.13
N LEU A 268 10.16 -15.59 -22.21
CA LEU A 268 10.68 -15.93 -20.89
C LEU A 268 9.63 -16.67 -20.04
N THR A 269 8.37 -16.27 -20.12
CA THR A 269 7.25 -16.95 -19.44
C THR A 269 7.07 -18.36 -19.99
N GLU A 270 7.07 -18.54 -21.32
CA GLU A 270 6.97 -19.87 -21.94
C GLU A 270 8.15 -20.77 -21.56
N GLU A 271 9.37 -20.23 -21.54
CA GLU A 271 10.56 -20.97 -21.12
C GLU A 271 10.52 -21.32 -19.61
N GLN A 272 9.96 -20.43 -18.78
CA GLN A 272 9.74 -20.71 -17.35
C GLN A 272 8.74 -21.87 -17.17
N ASP A 273 7.63 -21.86 -17.90
CA ASP A 273 6.63 -22.94 -17.86
C ASP A 273 7.22 -24.28 -18.33
N GLN A 274 8.04 -24.24 -19.39
CA GLN A 274 8.73 -25.42 -19.89
C GLN A 274 9.73 -25.99 -18.87
N ARG A 275 10.50 -25.11 -18.20
CA ARG A 275 11.39 -25.53 -17.10
C ARG A 275 10.62 -26.11 -15.92
N GLN A 276 9.48 -25.52 -15.57
CA GLN A 276 8.64 -26.04 -14.49
C GLN A 276 8.14 -27.45 -14.81
N MET A 277 7.69 -27.70 -16.05
CA MET A 277 7.29 -29.04 -16.50
C MET A 277 8.42 -30.07 -16.37
N VAL A 278 9.66 -29.69 -16.73
CA VAL A 278 10.83 -30.57 -16.58
C VAL A 278 11.13 -30.85 -15.10
N ILE A 279 11.04 -29.83 -14.24
CA ILE A 279 11.24 -30.00 -12.79
C ILE A 279 10.20 -30.96 -12.21
N ASP A 280 8.94 -30.84 -12.61
CA ASP A 280 7.86 -31.72 -12.13
C ASP A 280 8.11 -33.17 -12.57
N THR A 281 8.52 -33.36 -13.84
CA THR A 281 8.88 -34.68 -14.38
C THR A 281 10.06 -35.30 -13.63
N LEU A 282 11.13 -34.54 -13.37
CA LEU A 282 12.29 -35.02 -12.63
C LEU A 282 11.94 -35.34 -11.18
N SER A 283 11.05 -34.56 -10.57
CA SER A 283 10.54 -34.81 -9.21
C SER A 283 9.79 -36.13 -9.13
N GLU A 284 8.93 -36.42 -10.10
CA GLU A 284 8.23 -37.70 -10.22
C GLU A 284 9.21 -38.86 -10.41
N GLN A 285 10.21 -38.72 -11.29
CA GLN A 285 11.23 -39.74 -11.49
C GLN A 285 12.03 -40.04 -10.22
N ILE A 286 12.36 -39.01 -9.43
CA ILE A 286 13.05 -39.17 -8.13
C ILE A 286 12.17 -39.96 -7.15
N GLU A 287 10.86 -39.71 -7.13
CA GLU A 287 9.94 -40.43 -6.25
C GLU A 287 9.84 -41.92 -6.62
N VAL A 288 9.69 -42.23 -7.91
CA VAL A 288 9.71 -43.62 -8.41
C VAL A 288 11.02 -44.32 -8.06
N LEU A 289 12.16 -43.66 -8.26
CA LEU A 289 13.46 -44.22 -7.91
C LEU A 289 13.63 -44.44 -6.41
N LYS A 290 13.10 -43.57 -5.55
CA LYS A 290 13.11 -43.76 -4.10
C LYS A 290 12.34 -45.01 -3.69
N ILE A 291 11.16 -45.23 -4.26
CA ILE A 291 10.34 -46.43 -4.00
C ILE A 291 11.10 -47.68 -4.45
N SER A 292 11.58 -47.68 -5.72
CA SER A 292 12.31 -48.82 -6.27
C SER A 292 13.59 -49.15 -5.47
N LYS A 293 14.31 -48.12 -5.00
CA LYS A 293 15.50 -48.31 -4.17
C LYS A 293 15.15 -48.85 -2.78
N ALA A 294 14.06 -48.40 -2.17
CA ALA A 294 13.59 -48.94 -0.89
C ALA A 294 13.21 -50.43 -1.02
N ASP A 295 12.50 -50.79 -2.08
CA ASP A 295 12.14 -52.19 -2.37
C ASP A 295 13.38 -53.07 -2.54
N LYS A 296 14.38 -52.58 -3.30
CA LYS A 296 15.64 -53.28 -3.49
C LYS A 296 16.38 -53.50 -2.17
N THR A 297 16.53 -52.47 -1.34
CA THR A 297 17.17 -52.60 -0.01
C THR A 297 16.47 -53.63 0.85
N ASN A 298 15.13 -53.63 0.88
CA ASN A 298 14.36 -54.60 1.65
C ASN A 298 14.62 -56.05 1.17
N VAL A 299 14.75 -56.28 -0.13
CA VAL A 299 15.11 -57.61 -0.68
C VAL A 299 16.53 -58.01 -0.27
N GLU A 300 17.48 -57.08 -0.32
CA GLU A 300 18.87 -57.34 0.12
C GLU A 300 18.94 -57.73 1.59
N ASP A 301 18.18 -57.05 2.46
CA ASP A 301 18.09 -57.36 3.90
C ASP A 301 17.51 -58.76 4.16
N ILE A 302 16.44 -59.13 3.45
CA ILE A 302 15.84 -60.48 3.53
C ILE A 302 16.86 -61.55 3.10
N LEU A 303 17.60 -61.29 2.02
CA LEU A 303 18.60 -62.24 1.50
C LEU A 303 19.79 -62.39 2.47
N ALA A 304 20.26 -61.30 3.06
CA ALA A 304 21.32 -61.33 4.08
C ALA A 304 20.89 -62.16 5.30
N SER A 305 19.68 -61.92 5.82
CA SER A 305 19.14 -62.70 6.95
C SER A 305 19.02 -64.19 6.62
N LYS A 306 18.57 -64.53 5.41
CA LYS A 306 18.46 -65.93 4.98
C LYS A 306 19.84 -66.60 4.83
N ALA A 307 20.84 -65.86 4.36
CA ALA A 307 22.20 -66.36 4.25
C ALA A 307 22.80 -66.64 5.64
N ASP A 308 22.62 -65.72 6.59
CA ASP A 308 23.05 -65.89 7.99
C ASP A 308 22.37 -67.09 8.65
N MET A 309 21.05 -67.20 8.50
CA MET A 309 20.29 -68.35 9.00
C MET A 309 20.79 -69.66 8.41
N SER A 310 21.06 -69.69 7.10
CA SER A 310 21.62 -70.87 6.43
C SER A 310 23.03 -71.22 6.93
N GLN A 311 23.84 -70.20 7.25
CA GLN A 311 25.16 -70.39 7.84
C GLN A 311 25.09 -70.94 9.27
N VAL A 312 24.13 -70.47 10.08
CA VAL A 312 23.85 -71.00 11.41
C VAL A 312 23.40 -72.46 11.32
N HIS A 313 22.44 -72.80 10.45
CA HIS A 313 22.00 -74.18 10.25
C HIS A 313 23.12 -75.12 9.80
N ARG A 314 24.10 -74.61 9.03
CA ARG A 314 25.26 -75.42 8.64
C ARG A 314 26.22 -75.67 9.81
N LYS A 315 26.39 -74.70 10.72
CA LYS A 315 27.30 -74.80 11.87
C LYS A 315 26.67 -75.57 13.04
N VAL A 316 25.37 -75.43 13.23
CA VAL A 316 24.57 -76.16 14.21
C VAL A 316 23.91 -77.32 13.48
N SER A 317 24.63 -78.43 13.33
CA SER A 317 24.00 -79.68 12.87
C SER A 317 22.91 -80.04 13.88
N HIS A 318 21.66 -80.01 13.42
CA HIS A 318 20.48 -80.29 14.24
C HIS A 318 20.64 -81.67 14.92
N ASP A 319 21.08 -82.66 14.14
CA ASP A 319 21.39 -84.01 14.61
C ASP A 319 22.46 -84.01 15.72
N HIS A 320 23.54 -83.25 15.58
CA HIS A 320 24.60 -83.21 16.59
C HIS A 320 24.18 -82.49 17.88
N PHE A 321 23.27 -81.52 17.76
CA PHE A 321 22.70 -80.83 18.91
C PHE A 321 21.67 -81.70 19.63
N GLU A 322 20.77 -82.36 18.91
CA GLU A 322 19.78 -83.30 19.47
C GLU A 322 20.44 -84.49 20.16
N ILE A 323 21.45 -85.12 19.54
CA ILE A 323 22.22 -86.21 20.17
C ILE A 323 22.88 -85.76 21.49
N LYS A 324 23.40 -84.53 21.54
CA LYS A 324 23.97 -83.98 22.77
C LYS A 324 22.94 -83.69 23.84
N ILE A 325 21.73 -83.28 23.47
CA ILE A 325 20.62 -83.07 24.40
C ILE A 325 20.08 -84.39 24.93
N GLU A 326 19.91 -85.41 24.07
CA GLU A 326 19.48 -86.75 24.50
C GLU A 326 20.49 -87.41 25.44
N GLY A 327 21.79 -87.18 25.24
CA GLY A 327 22.84 -87.67 26.15
C GLY A 327 22.96 -86.91 27.48
N LEU A 328 22.20 -85.82 27.67
CA LEU A 328 22.16 -85.01 28.90
C LEU A 328 20.87 -85.21 29.72
N SER A 329 19.91 -85.99 29.21
CA SER A 329 18.69 -86.42 29.93
C SER A 329 18.83 -87.82 30.53
#